data_AF-A0A961QSF5-F1
#
_entry.id   AF-A0A961QSF5-F1
#
_cell.length_a   1.000
_cell.length_b   1.000
_cell.length_c   1.000
_cell.angle_alpha   90.00
_cell.angle_beta   90.00
_cell.angle_gamma   90.00
#
_symmetry.space_group_name_H-M   'P 1'
#
loop_
_entity.id
_entity.type
_entity.pdbx_description
1 polymer ?
#
loop_
_entity_poly.entity_id
_entity_poly.type
_entity_poly.pdbx_seq_one_letter_code
_entity_poly.pdbx_strand_id
1 'polypeptide(L)'
;MNLTPSAVHALVRLGVGETLRETAARPRFRISRTWDSGEETSRLPMGDEAERKYGAPQLTIHRGDLLRALEARVPQSSIRLGHRVTAVSDGTVTFADGSSERFDVVIGADGIHSAVRASLFGEDHPRFTGLVSYRAVVPRDAVAAENLDSFTKWWGPRPDVQVVVFPLTRGEEIFIFATTPQDDWREESWTLPG
;
A
#
# COMPACT_ATOMS: atom_id res chain seq x y z
N MET A 1 -3.56 -3.06 -1.68
CA MET A 1 -3.46 -1.85 -0.84
C MET A 1 -4.78 -1.62 -0.13
N ASN A 2 -4.76 -1.15 1.12
CA ASN A 2 -5.96 -0.74 1.85
C ASN A 2 -6.05 0.79 1.88
N LEU A 3 -7.12 1.34 1.32
CA LEU A 3 -7.40 2.77 1.21
C LEU A 3 -8.48 3.16 2.22
N THR A 4 -8.10 3.91 3.26
CA THR A 4 -9.04 4.44 4.25
C THR A 4 -9.94 5.52 3.63
N PRO A 5 -11.08 5.86 4.26
CA PRO A 5 -11.99 6.90 3.76
C PRO A 5 -11.29 8.24 3.46
N SER A 6 -10.33 8.65 4.29
CA SER A 6 -9.52 9.86 4.05
C SER A 6 -8.73 9.83 2.74
N ALA A 7 -8.11 8.69 2.42
CA ALA A 7 -7.39 8.50 1.16
C ALA A 7 -8.35 8.49 -0.03
N VAL A 8 -9.48 7.80 0.11
CA VAL A 8 -10.51 7.74 -0.95
C VAL A 8 -11.06 9.13 -1.26
N HIS A 9 -11.32 9.96 -0.24
CA HIS A 9 -11.74 11.36 -0.42
C HIS A 9 -10.74 12.16 -1.26
N ALA A 10 -9.45 12.08 -0.94
CA ALA A 10 -8.41 12.77 -1.69
C ALA A 10 -8.35 12.27 -3.15
N LEU A 11 -8.40 10.95 -3.36
CA LEU A 11 -8.34 10.33 -4.69
C LEU A 11 -9.56 10.69 -5.56
N VAL A 12 -10.76 10.78 -4.97
CA VAL A 12 -11.96 11.23 -5.69
C VAL A 12 -11.78 12.66 -6.20
N ARG A 13 -11.19 13.56 -5.39
CA ARG A 13 -10.89 14.94 -5.81
C ARG A 13 -9.83 15.02 -6.91
N LEU A 14 -8.93 14.02 -6.99
CA LEU A 14 -7.96 13.87 -8.07
C LEU A 14 -8.59 13.29 -9.36
N GLY A 15 -9.87 12.94 -9.33
CA GLY A 15 -10.62 12.47 -10.50
C GLY A 15 -10.47 10.99 -10.80
N VAL A 16 -9.96 10.18 -9.86
CA VAL A 16 -9.82 8.71 -10.05
C VAL A 16 -10.96 7.92 -9.40
N GLY A 17 -12.00 8.59 -8.90
CA GLY A 17 -13.07 7.96 -8.14
C GLY A 17 -13.86 6.89 -8.93
N GLU A 18 -14.02 7.06 -10.24
CA GLU A 18 -14.68 6.07 -11.10
C GLU A 18 -13.87 4.78 -11.20
N THR A 19 -12.58 4.88 -11.55
CA THR A 19 -11.67 3.73 -11.59
C THR A 19 -11.62 2.99 -10.26
N LEU A 20 -11.63 3.70 -9.14
CA LEU A 20 -11.70 3.08 -7.81
C LEU A 20 -12.97 2.24 -7.63
N ARG A 21 -14.13 2.72 -8.10
CA ARG A 21 -15.40 1.96 -8.02
C ARG A 21 -15.37 0.70 -8.90
N GLU A 22 -14.70 0.77 -10.04
CA GLU A 22 -14.64 -0.33 -11.02
C GLU A 22 -13.65 -1.43 -10.62
N THR A 23 -12.54 -1.08 -9.99
CA THR A 23 -11.41 -2.00 -9.78
C THR A 23 -11.24 -2.44 -8.33
N ALA A 24 -11.60 -1.59 -7.36
CA ALA A 24 -11.39 -1.91 -5.96
C ALA A 24 -12.43 -2.91 -5.43
N ALA A 25 -12.01 -3.72 -4.47
CA ALA A 25 -12.91 -4.44 -3.58
C ALA A 25 -13.38 -3.52 -2.44
N ARG A 26 -14.54 -3.89 -1.87
CA ARG A 26 -15.20 -3.19 -0.76
C ARG A 26 -15.36 -4.14 0.43
N PRO A 27 -14.36 -4.25 1.32
CA PRO A 27 -14.47 -5.10 2.50
C PRO A 27 -15.65 -4.69 3.39
N ARG A 28 -16.50 -5.64 3.79
CA ARG A 28 -17.72 -5.36 4.56
C ARG A 28 -17.44 -5.06 6.03
N PHE A 29 -16.53 -5.83 6.62
CA PHE A 29 -16.19 -5.74 8.04
C PHE A 29 -14.68 -5.73 8.25
N ARG A 30 -14.26 -5.16 9.38
CA ARG A 30 -12.96 -5.40 9.98
C ARG A 30 -13.16 -6.44 11.07
N ILE A 31 -12.57 -7.62 10.89
CA ILE A 31 -12.74 -8.75 11.78
C ILE A 31 -11.39 -9.05 12.44
N SER A 32 -11.40 -9.33 13.75
CA SER A 32 -10.26 -9.92 14.46
C SER A 32 -10.60 -11.33 14.90
N ARG A 33 -9.67 -12.27 14.70
CA ARG A 33 -9.78 -13.67 15.09
C ARG A 33 -8.54 -14.13 15.85
N THR A 34 -8.69 -15.10 16.75
CA THR A 34 -7.57 -15.87 17.31
C THR A 34 -7.06 -16.88 16.27
N TRP A 35 -5.75 -17.13 16.24
CA TRP A 35 -5.12 -17.97 15.22
C TRP A 35 -5.46 -19.47 15.32
N ASP A 36 -5.72 -19.97 16.54
CA ASP A 36 -5.86 -21.40 16.83
C ASP A 36 -7.31 -21.88 16.73
N SER A 37 -8.23 -21.22 17.44
CA SER A 37 -9.66 -21.57 17.43
C SER A 37 -10.43 -20.88 16.30
N GLY A 38 -9.89 -19.79 15.75
CA GLY A 38 -10.61 -18.93 14.81
C GLY A 38 -11.75 -18.14 15.41
N GLU A 39 -11.81 -18.07 16.75
CA GLU A 39 -12.82 -17.30 17.48
C GLU A 39 -12.77 -15.83 17.05
N GLU A 40 -13.90 -15.30 16.64
CA GLU A 40 -14.04 -13.88 16.34
C GLU A 40 -14.08 -13.06 17.64
N THR A 41 -13.05 -12.26 17.85
CA THR A 41 -12.92 -11.40 19.03
C THR A 41 -13.42 -9.97 18.78
N SER A 42 -13.58 -9.57 17.51
CA SER A 42 -14.08 -8.25 17.16
C SER A 42 -14.65 -8.22 15.74
N ARG A 43 -15.72 -7.46 15.55
CA ARG A 43 -16.33 -7.14 14.26
C ARG A 43 -16.77 -5.69 14.21
N LEU A 44 -16.17 -4.92 13.30
CA LEU A 44 -16.51 -3.53 13.07
C LEU A 44 -17.00 -3.35 11.63
N PRO A 45 -18.13 -2.67 11.39
CA PRO A 45 -18.55 -2.31 10.04
C PRO A 45 -17.48 -1.48 9.29
N MET A 46 -17.27 -1.78 8.01
CA MET A 46 -16.40 -1.04 7.08
C MET A 46 -17.26 -0.55 5.90
N GLY A 47 -16.89 -0.88 4.65
CA GLY A 47 -17.67 -0.64 3.43
C GLY A 47 -18.63 0.56 3.46
N ASP A 48 -19.92 0.26 3.30
CA ASP A 48 -20.99 1.25 3.21
C ASP A 48 -21.24 1.99 4.54
N GLU A 49 -20.96 1.36 5.69
CA GLU A 49 -21.13 2.02 6.98
C GLU A 49 -20.04 3.08 7.21
N ALA A 50 -18.82 2.81 6.75
CA ALA A 50 -17.75 3.80 6.71
C ALA A 50 -18.12 4.94 5.74
N GLU A 51 -18.75 4.63 4.61
CA GLU A 51 -19.23 5.65 3.66
C GLU A 51 -20.31 6.54 4.27
N ARG A 52 -21.30 5.95 4.94
CA ARG A 52 -22.33 6.71 5.70
C ARG A 52 -21.72 7.60 6.78
N LYS A 53 -20.75 7.08 7.54
CA LYS A 53 -20.17 7.79 8.70
C LYS A 53 -19.14 8.85 8.31
N TYR A 54 -18.35 8.58 7.27
CA TYR A 54 -17.18 9.38 6.91
C TYR A 54 -17.28 10.04 5.53
N GLY A 55 -18.37 9.80 4.78
CA GLY A 55 -18.59 10.35 3.44
C GLY A 55 -17.80 9.68 2.32
N ALA A 56 -17.03 8.61 2.62
CA ALA A 56 -16.31 7.81 1.63
C ALA A 56 -16.13 6.37 2.14
N PRO A 57 -16.14 5.36 1.24
CA PRO A 57 -15.94 3.98 1.63
C PRO A 57 -14.50 3.71 2.03
N GLN A 58 -14.29 2.58 2.70
CA GLN A 58 -12.97 1.97 2.78
C GLN A 58 -12.82 0.93 1.65
N LEU A 59 -11.73 1.03 0.89
CA LEU A 59 -11.51 0.22 -0.32
C LEU A 59 -10.21 -0.58 -0.23
N THR A 60 -10.15 -1.71 -0.93
CA THR A 60 -8.93 -2.48 -1.13
C THR A 60 -8.67 -2.69 -2.62
N ILE A 61 -7.47 -2.33 -3.10
CA ILE A 61 -7.14 -2.27 -4.54
C ILE A 61 -5.70 -2.71 -4.81
N HIS A 62 -5.42 -3.25 -5.99
CA HIS A 62 -4.04 -3.47 -6.44
C HIS A 62 -3.27 -2.16 -6.54
N ARG A 63 -1.98 -2.20 -6.20
CA ARG A 63 -1.11 -1.02 -6.32
C ARG A 63 -0.98 -0.57 -7.78
N GLY A 64 -0.85 -1.53 -8.70
CA GLY A 64 -0.76 -1.26 -10.14
C GLY A 64 -1.99 -0.53 -10.68
N ASP A 65 -3.19 -0.92 -10.25
CA ASP A 65 -4.44 -0.31 -10.71
C ASP A 65 -4.56 1.13 -10.22
N LEU A 66 -4.22 1.39 -8.95
CA LEU A 66 -4.22 2.75 -8.43
C LEU A 66 -3.21 3.63 -9.19
N LEU A 67 -2.00 3.12 -9.45
CA LEU A 67 -0.98 3.86 -10.17
C LEU A 67 -1.42 4.17 -11.60
N ARG A 68 -1.97 3.19 -12.33
CA ARG A 68 -2.52 3.41 -13.67
C ARG A 68 -3.63 4.45 -13.67
N ALA A 69 -4.52 4.41 -12.67
CA ALA A 69 -5.58 5.39 -12.54
C ALA A 69 -5.04 6.81 -12.35
N LEU A 70 -4.03 6.98 -11.49
CA LEU A 70 -3.38 8.28 -11.24
C LEU A 70 -2.56 8.76 -12.43
N GLU A 71 -1.82 7.86 -13.08
CA GLU A 71 -1.04 8.13 -14.28
C GLU A 71 -1.93 8.67 -15.42
N ALA A 72 -3.12 8.10 -15.60
CA ALA A 72 -4.09 8.57 -16.59
C ALA A 72 -4.61 10.00 -16.32
N ARG A 73 -4.33 10.59 -15.15
CA ARG A 73 -4.70 11.98 -14.81
C ARG A 73 -3.63 13.00 -15.13
N VAL A 74 -2.42 12.58 -15.50
CA VAL A 74 -1.32 13.49 -15.85
C VAL A 74 -0.94 13.36 -17.32
N PRO A 75 -0.50 14.43 -17.99
CA PRO A 75 0.01 14.34 -19.35
C PRO A 75 1.22 13.42 -19.42
N GLN A 76 1.25 12.52 -20.40
CA GLN A 76 2.38 11.61 -20.61
C GLN A 76 3.70 12.37 -20.86
N SER A 77 3.63 13.56 -21.47
CA SER A 77 4.79 14.46 -21.65
C SER A 77 5.41 14.95 -20.34
N SER A 78 4.67 14.88 -19.22
CA SER A 78 5.16 15.25 -17.89
C SER A 78 5.86 14.08 -17.16
N ILE A 79 5.83 12.87 -17.73
CA ILE A 79 6.45 11.69 -17.15
C ILE A 79 7.75 11.38 -17.90
N ARG A 80 8.89 11.43 -17.20
CA ARG A 80 10.20 11.03 -17.73
C ARG A 80 10.69 9.78 -17.00
N LEU A 81 10.50 8.61 -17.60
CA LEU A 81 11.01 7.35 -17.07
C LEU A 81 12.52 7.22 -17.31
N GLY A 82 13.19 6.37 -16.55
CA GLY A 82 14.66 6.19 -16.65
C GLY A 82 15.48 7.38 -16.13
N HIS A 83 14.85 8.40 -15.55
CA HIS A 83 15.51 9.60 -15.03
C HIS A 83 15.66 9.51 -13.50
N ARG A 84 16.63 8.73 -13.05
CA ARG A 84 16.90 8.56 -11.61
C ARG A 84 17.60 9.80 -11.05
N VAL A 85 16.96 10.48 -10.11
CA VAL A 85 17.58 11.57 -9.32
C VAL A 85 18.62 10.99 -8.37
N THR A 86 19.77 11.65 -8.28
CA THR A 86 20.88 11.28 -7.37
C THR A 86 21.22 12.37 -6.37
N ALA A 87 20.97 13.63 -6.68
CA ALA A 87 21.17 14.75 -5.76
C ALA A 87 20.27 15.94 -6.09
N VAL A 88 20.01 16.78 -5.09
CA VAL A 88 19.32 18.07 -5.25
C VAL A 88 20.07 19.17 -4.49
N SER A 89 20.30 20.31 -5.14
CA SER A 89 20.93 21.48 -4.51
C SER A 89 20.37 22.77 -5.09
N ASP A 90 19.80 23.64 -4.25
CA ASP A 90 19.26 24.96 -4.64
C ASP A 90 18.37 24.94 -5.90
N GLY A 91 17.44 23.98 -5.96
CA GLY A 91 16.52 23.78 -7.09
C GLY A 91 17.13 23.07 -8.31
N THR A 92 18.43 22.78 -8.30
CA THR A 92 19.10 21.97 -9.32
C THR A 92 18.99 20.49 -8.96
N VAL A 93 18.49 19.67 -9.89
CA VAL A 93 18.39 18.22 -9.78
C VAL A 93 19.49 17.59 -10.62
N THR A 94 20.28 16.69 -10.03
CA THR A 94 21.28 15.89 -10.73
C THR A 94 20.72 14.49 -10.96
N PHE A 95 20.91 13.98 -12.18
CA PHE A 95 20.47 12.67 -12.61
C PHE A 95 21.63 11.66 -12.68
N ALA A 96 21.28 10.38 -12.67
CA ALA A 96 22.26 9.29 -12.67
C ALA A 96 23.09 9.16 -13.96
N ASP A 97 22.66 9.79 -15.06
CA ASP A 97 23.41 9.88 -16.31
C ASP A 97 24.43 11.04 -16.33
N GLY A 98 24.52 11.80 -15.22
CA GLY A 98 25.42 12.94 -15.08
C GLY A 98 24.83 14.27 -15.55
N SER A 99 23.63 14.28 -16.15
CA SER A 99 22.93 15.51 -16.52
C SER A 99 22.34 16.21 -15.28
N SER A 100 22.04 17.50 -15.43
CA SER A 100 21.33 18.28 -14.40
C SER A 100 20.36 19.28 -15.02
N GLU A 101 19.29 19.58 -14.28
CA GLU A 101 18.25 20.53 -14.68
C GLU A 101 17.81 21.36 -13.47
N ARG A 102 17.54 22.65 -13.69
CA ARG A 102 17.09 23.57 -12.64
C ARG A 102 15.58 23.74 -12.69
N PHE A 103 14.95 23.67 -11.52
CA PHE A 103 13.52 23.85 -11.32
C PHE A 103 13.26 24.94 -10.28
N ASP A 104 12.08 25.57 -10.36
CA ASP A 104 11.65 26.54 -9.34
C ASP A 104 11.28 25.86 -8.02
N VAL A 105 10.73 24.63 -8.11
CA VAL A 105 10.32 23.82 -6.96
C VAL A 105 10.60 22.35 -7.25
N VAL A 106 11.15 21.64 -6.25
CA VAL A 106 11.37 20.19 -6.29
C VAL A 106 10.56 19.54 -5.17
N ILE A 107 9.70 18.56 -5.50
CA ILE A 107 8.94 17.76 -4.54
C ILE A 107 9.58 16.37 -4.42
N GLY A 108 10.13 16.05 -3.24
CA GLY A 108 10.65 14.73 -2.92
C GLY A 108 9.53 13.72 -2.63
N ALA A 109 9.14 12.95 -3.64
CA ALA A 109 8.18 11.84 -3.52
C ALA A 109 8.82 10.49 -3.91
N ASP A 110 10.12 10.36 -3.66
CA ASP A 110 11.02 9.27 -4.10
C ASP A 110 11.20 8.13 -3.08
N GLY A 111 10.27 8.03 -2.12
CA GLY A 111 10.11 6.84 -1.27
C GLY A 111 11.14 6.70 -0.13
N ILE A 112 11.30 5.47 0.36
CA ILE A 112 12.10 5.19 1.56
C ILE A 112 13.60 5.43 1.34
N HIS A 113 14.11 5.25 0.11
CA HIS A 113 15.52 5.50 -0.26
C HIS A 113 15.72 6.88 -0.90
N SER A 114 15.03 7.90 -0.38
CA SER A 114 14.96 9.23 -0.98
C SER A 114 16.33 9.91 -1.12
N ALA A 115 16.74 10.21 -2.35
CA ALA A 115 17.91 11.02 -2.66
C ALA A 115 17.66 12.49 -2.34
N VAL A 116 16.41 12.95 -2.45
CA VAL A 116 16.01 14.31 -2.07
C VAL A 116 16.20 14.51 -0.57
N ARG A 117 15.72 13.58 0.26
CA ARG A 117 15.89 13.62 1.72
C ARG A 117 17.37 13.59 2.10
N ALA A 118 18.15 12.69 1.49
CA ALA A 118 19.59 12.59 1.74
C ALA A 118 20.34 13.88 1.38
N SER A 119 19.97 14.55 0.27
CA SER A 119 20.59 15.81 -0.15
C SER A 119 20.34 16.97 0.83
N LEU A 120 19.20 16.95 1.53
CA LEU A 120 18.81 18.03 2.46
C LEU A 120 19.30 17.79 3.89
N PHE A 121 19.33 16.53 4.35
CA PHE A 121 19.53 16.20 5.75
C PHE A 121 20.71 15.26 6.01
N GLY A 122 21.39 14.79 4.96
CA GLY A 122 22.41 13.75 5.02
C GLY A 122 21.83 12.34 5.01
N GLU A 123 22.73 11.35 5.03
CA GLU A 123 22.37 9.93 5.06
C GLU A 123 21.54 9.59 6.31
N ASP A 124 20.48 8.82 6.10
CA ASP A 124 19.61 8.31 7.15
C ASP A 124 19.25 6.85 6.84
N HIS A 125 19.31 6.01 7.87
CA HIS A 125 19.09 4.57 7.75
C HIS A 125 17.91 4.15 8.63
N PRO A 126 16.91 3.45 8.06
CA PRO A 126 15.79 2.95 8.83
C PRO A 126 16.29 1.97 9.88
N ARG A 127 15.68 2.02 11.07
CA ARG A 127 15.92 1.03 12.12
C ARG A 127 15.02 -0.17 11.87
N PHE A 128 15.62 -1.35 11.73
CA PHE A 128 14.86 -2.58 11.59
C PHE A 128 13.99 -2.81 12.83
N THR A 129 12.71 -3.10 12.61
CA THR A 129 11.72 -3.26 13.69
C THR A 129 11.74 -4.65 14.31
N GLY A 130 12.59 -5.56 13.81
CA GLY A 130 12.57 -6.97 14.20
C GLY A 130 11.43 -7.76 13.57
N LEU A 131 10.71 -7.19 12.58
CA LEU A 131 9.54 -7.80 11.94
C LEU A 131 9.72 -7.86 10.43
N VAL A 132 9.44 -9.02 9.85
CA VAL A 132 9.30 -9.20 8.40
C VAL A 132 7.85 -9.51 8.07
N SER A 133 7.41 -9.11 6.88
CA SER A 133 6.06 -9.42 6.41
C SER A 133 6.06 -10.01 5.00
N TYR A 134 5.48 -11.20 4.89
CA TYR A 134 5.24 -11.89 3.64
C TYR A 134 3.91 -11.43 3.04
N ARG A 135 3.86 -11.40 1.71
CA ARG A 135 2.67 -10.98 0.97
C ARG A 135 2.39 -11.95 -0.17
N ALA A 136 1.13 -12.27 -0.37
CA ALA A 136 0.68 -13.02 -1.53
C ALA A 136 -0.65 -12.45 -2.04
N VAL A 137 -0.90 -12.64 -3.32
CA VAL A 137 -2.23 -12.50 -3.93
C VAL A 137 -2.56 -13.84 -4.54
N VAL A 138 -3.73 -14.37 -4.20
CA VAL A 138 -4.20 -15.65 -4.71
C VAL A 138 -5.62 -15.51 -5.25
N PRO A 139 -6.02 -16.34 -6.23
CA PRO A 139 -7.42 -16.47 -6.61
C PRO A 139 -8.29 -16.77 -5.39
N ARG A 140 -9.48 -16.19 -5.33
CA ARG A 140 -10.36 -16.35 -4.16
C ARG A 140 -10.77 -17.80 -3.91
N ASP A 141 -10.99 -18.57 -4.97
CA ASP A 141 -11.36 -19.98 -4.90
C ASP A 141 -10.22 -20.88 -4.38
N ALA A 142 -8.98 -20.41 -4.39
CA ALA A 142 -7.84 -21.08 -3.78
C ALA A 142 -7.82 -20.95 -2.24
N VAL A 143 -8.70 -20.13 -1.65
CA VAL A 143 -8.74 -19.90 -0.20
C VAL A 143 -10.02 -20.50 0.40
N ALA A 144 -9.86 -21.54 1.22
CA ALA A 144 -10.95 -22.12 1.99
C ALA A 144 -11.05 -21.45 3.38
N ALA A 145 -11.64 -20.25 3.44
CA ALA A 145 -11.89 -19.55 4.69
C ALA A 145 -13.22 -18.78 4.67
N GLU A 146 -13.74 -18.47 5.86
CA GLU A 146 -14.92 -17.62 6.02
C GLU A 146 -14.59 -16.13 5.85
N ASN A 147 -15.61 -15.31 5.61
CA ASN A 147 -15.51 -13.84 5.58
C ASN A 147 -14.42 -13.29 4.63
N LEU A 148 -14.20 -13.96 3.50
CA LEU A 148 -13.29 -13.50 2.44
C LEU A 148 -13.73 -12.18 1.77
N ASP A 149 -14.95 -11.72 2.04
CA ASP A 149 -15.47 -10.41 1.67
C ASP A 149 -15.13 -9.30 2.71
N SER A 150 -14.31 -9.62 3.71
CA SER A 150 -13.99 -8.75 4.84
C SER A 150 -12.48 -8.56 4.99
N PHE A 151 -12.08 -7.52 5.71
CA PHE A 151 -10.71 -7.32 6.14
C PHE A 151 -10.51 -8.06 7.46
N THR A 152 -9.94 -9.25 7.40
CA THR A 152 -9.84 -10.15 8.54
C THR A 152 -8.40 -10.25 9.01
N LYS A 153 -8.19 -10.03 10.31
CA LYS A 153 -6.90 -10.17 10.98
C LYS A 153 -6.95 -11.36 11.93
N TRP A 154 -5.99 -12.25 11.79
CA TRP A 154 -5.74 -13.37 12.68
C TRP A 154 -4.55 -13.02 13.56
N TRP A 155 -4.79 -12.98 14.87
CA TRP A 155 -3.76 -12.74 15.87
C TRP A 155 -3.11 -14.06 16.25
N GLY A 156 -1.80 -14.15 16.04
CA GLY A 156 -0.99 -15.30 16.41
C GLY A 156 -0.85 -15.46 17.93
N PRO A 157 -0.11 -16.48 18.39
CA PRO A 157 0.11 -16.73 19.81
C PRO A 157 0.91 -15.61 20.50
N ARG A 158 1.52 -14.72 19.71
CA ARG A 158 2.24 -13.54 20.14
C ARG A 158 1.78 -12.33 19.32
N PRO A 159 1.82 -11.10 19.87
CA PRO A 159 1.31 -9.91 19.18
C PRO A 159 2.10 -9.51 17.93
N ASP A 160 3.32 -10.01 17.78
CA ASP A 160 4.22 -9.82 16.63
C ASP A 160 4.04 -10.87 15.52
N VAL A 161 3.12 -11.83 15.71
CA VAL A 161 2.74 -12.82 14.71
C VAL A 161 1.29 -12.59 14.31
N GLN A 162 1.04 -12.34 13.03
CA GLN A 162 -0.30 -12.04 12.54
C GLN A 162 -0.46 -12.38 11.07
N VAL A 163 -1.69 -12.74 10.68
CA VAL A 163 -2.08 -12.86 9.27
C VAL A 163 -3.24 -11.93 9.00
N VAL A 164 -3.16 -11.13 7.96
CA VAL A 164 -4.23 -10.26 7.48
C VAL A 164 -4.64 -10.74 6.10
N VAL A 165 -5.94 -10.93 5.91
CA VAL A 165 -6.53 -11.27 4.63
C VAL A 165 -7.60 -10.24 4.25
N PHE A 166 -7.64 -9.85 2.99
CA PHE A 166 -8.73 -9.01 2.47
C PHE A 166 -8.90 -9.18 0.96
N PRO A 167 -10.11 -8.93 0.43
CA PRO A 167 -10.37 -9.04 -0.99
C PRO A 167 -9.66 -7.95 -1.81
N LEU A 168 -9.27 -8.30 -3.03
CA LEU A 168 -8.83 -7.40 -4.10
C LEU A 168 -9.71 -7.62 -5.34
N THR A 169 -9.59 -6.76 -6.36
CA THR A 169 -10.18 -6.99 -7.69
C THR A 169 -11.67 -7.31 -7.61
N ARG A 170 -12.46 -6.40 -7.01
CA ARG A 170 -13.90 -6.59 -6.72
C ARG A 170 -14.26 -7.86 -5.92
N GLY A 171 -13.28 -8.49 -5.27
CA GLY A 171 -13.44 -9.72 -4.51
C GLY A 171 -13.13 -11.00 -5.29
N GLU A 172 -12.48 -10.92 -6.45
CA GLU A 172 -12.03 -12.09 -7.23
C GLU A 172 -10.71 -12.67 -6.70
N GLU A 173 -9.90 -11.86 -6.01
CA GLU A 173 -8.62 -12.25 -5.44
C GLU A 173 -8.56 -11.96 -3.94
N ILE A 174 -7.69 -12.68 -3.23
CA ILE A 174 -7.42 -12.47 -1.81
C ILE A 174 -5.97 -12.06 -1.64
N PHE A 175 -5.76 -10.91 -1.01
CA PHE A 175 -4.46 -10.49 -0.52
C PHE A 175 -4.22 -11.09 0.85
N ILE A 176 -3.06 -11.70 1.03
CA ILE A 176 -2.59 -12.25 2.29
C ILE A 176 -1.35 -11.48 2.70
N PHE A 177 -1.29 -11.08 3.98
CA PHE A 177 -0.15 -10.41 4.60
C PHE A 177 0.15 -11.10 5.92
N ALA A 178 1.31 -11.76 6.02
CA ALA A 178 1.72 -12.48 7.22
C ALA A 178 2.94 -11.82 7.82
N THR A 179 2.86 -11.35 9.06
CA THR A 179 3.97 -10.76 9.81
C THR A 179 4.50 -11.77 10.80
N THR A 180 5.83 -11.86 10.91
CA THR A 180 6.53 -12.68 11.89
C THR A 180 7.81 -11.96 12.32
N PRO A 181 8.27 -12.13 13.56
CA PRO A 181 9.57 -11.61 13.96
C PRO A 181 10.71 -12.29 13.21
N GLN A 182 11.80 -11.54 13.05
CA GLN A 182 13.07 -11.98 12.51
C GLN A 182 14.19 -11.28 13.27
N ASP A 183 15.26 -12.03 13.56
CA ASP A 183 16.41 -11.49 14.29
C ASP A 183 17.26 -10.55 13.40
N ASP A 184 17.20 -10.74 12.08
CA ASP A 184 17.99 -9.97 11.13
C ASP A 184 17.24 -9.72 9.81
N TRP A 185 17.59 -8.60 9.17
CA TRP A 185 17.03 -8.16 7.90
C TRP A 185 17.95 -8.58 6.76
N ARG A 186 17.56 -9.63 6.03
CA ARG A 186 18.42 -10.19 4.99
C ARG A 186 18.37 -9.43 3.66
N GLU A 187 17.23 -8.87 3.26
CA GLU A 187 17.07 -8.01 2.07
C GLU A 187 15.73 -7.23 2.08
N GLU A 188 15.71 -5.97 1.62
CA GLU A 188 14.49 -5.20 1.35
C GLU A 188 14.10 -5.35 -0.12
N SER A 189 13.02 -6.08 -0.40
CA SER A 189 12.56 -6.22 -1.79
C SER A 189 11.08 -6.55 -1.87
N TRP A 190 10.46 -5.98 -2.90
CA TRP A 190 9.07 -6.26 -3.28
C TRP A 190 8.98 -7.35 -4.37
N THR A 191 10.12 -7.91 -4.79
CA THR A 191 10.23 -8.87 -5.91
C THR A 191 11.03 -10.12 -5.55
N LEU A 192 11.38 -10.34 -4.28
CA LEU A 192 12.02 -11.59 -3.87
C LEU A 192 11.04 -12.76 -3.94
N PRO A 193 11.47 -13.94 -4.43
CA PRO A 193 10.72 -15.18 -4.24
C PRO A 193 10.58 -15.45 -2.73
N GLY A 194 9.36 -15.73 -2.29
CA GLY A 194 9.06 -16.14 -0.91
C GLY A 194 9.41 -17.59 -0.63
#